data_AF-A0A0G4GY06-F1
#
_entry.id   AF-A0A0G4GY06-F1
#
_cell.length_a   1.000
_cell.length_b   1.000
_cell.length_c   1.000
_cell.angle_alpha   90.00
_cell.angle_beta   90.00
_cell.angle_gamma   90.00
#
_symmetry.space_group_name_H-M   'P 1'
#
loop_
_entity.id
_entity.type
_entity.pdbx_description
1 polymer ?
#
loop_
_entity_poly.entity_id
_entity_poly.type
_entity_poly.pdbx_seq_one_letter_code
_entity_poly.pdbx_strand_id
1 'polypeptide(L)'
;MASQSKEKPKTPAEILTHARNQAFRGGIAGASAQVINVLSLMWLRTTMNYQYRYGSNTFQAIGHLWAEGGIPRFYRGLVPALMQAPLSRFGDTAANVGVLALLDNTEQTKNMPVGIKTALASCGAAFWRLFLMPIDAWKTVKQVEGGEGLKALVGKVRTHGITKLYHGSLAAMGATWVGHYPWFFTHNYMSTHMPQFDFLYGKFVRNAVIGFASSVVSDTCSNSIRVIKTTKQTSTVPLSYRQAVMEVVNKDGILGLFGRGLATRILTNGLQGMLFSVGWKAIQEMLNKRAGDTK
;
A
#
# COMPACT_ATOMS: atom_id res chain seq x y z
N MET A 1 -23.54 35.42 15.60
CA MET A 1 -23.81 35.01 14.21
C MET A 1 -22.60 35.32 13.36
N ALA A 2 -21.68 34.36 13.21
CA ALA A 2 -20.51 34.53 12.36
C ALA A 2 -20.92 34.27 10.90
N SER A 3 -20.72 35.28 10.05
CA SER A 3 -20.88 35.23 8.60
C SER A 3 -20.14 34.01 8.04
N GLN A 4 -20.89 32.98 7.66
CA GLN A 4 -20.38 31.95 6.75
C GLN A 4 -20.12 32.64 5.43
N SER A 5 -18.85 32.91 5.12
CA SER A 5 -18.45 33.37 3.80
C SER A 5 -18.93 32.32 2.80
N LYS A 6 -19.97 32.66 2.03
CA LYS A 6 -20.38 31.87 0.86
C LYS A 6 -19.18 31.85 -0.09
N GLU A 7 -18.40 30.76 -0.07
CA GLU A 7 -17.40 30.50 -1.09
C GLU A 7 -18.11 30.60 -2.45
N LYS A 8 -17.60 31.48 -3.32
CA LYS A 8 -18.11 31.57 -4.70
C LYS A 8 -18.04 30.17 -5.32
N PRO A 9 -19.07 29.74 -6.08
CA PRO A 9 -19.02 28.46 -6.77
C PRO A 9 -17.79 28.44 -7.67
N LYS A 10 -16.87 27.52 -7.38
CA LYS A 10 -15.62 27.38 -8.13
C LYS A 10 -15.95 26.96 -9.55
N THR A 11 -15.33 27.60 -10.53
CA THR A 11 -15.42 27.17 -11.93
C THR A 11 -14.83 25.77 -12.09
N PRO A 12 -15.23 25.00 -13.12
CA PRO A 12 -14.65 23.67 -13.38
C PRO A 12 -13.11 23.66 -13.45
N ALA A 13 -12.52 24.72 -14.01
CA ALA A 13 -11.07 24.91 -14.10
C ALA A 13 -10.42 25.14 -12.72
N GLU A 14 -11.06 25.93 -11.85
CA GLU A 14 -10.59 26.17 -10.48
C GLU A 14 -10.71 24.90 -9.61
N ILE A 15 -11.79 24.13 -9.76
CA ILE A 15 -11.98 22.85 -9.07
C ILE A 15 -10.87 21.88 -9.46
N LEU A 16 -10.60 21.74 -10.76
CA LEU A 16 -9.55 20.86 -11.27
C LEU A 16 -8.17 21.29 -10.78
N THR A 17 -7.88 22.59 -10.81
CA THR A 17 -6.61 23.14 -10.34
C THR A 17 -6.41 22.92 -8.85
N HIS A 18 -7.47 23.13 -8.04
CA HIS A 18 -7.46 22.86 -6.61
C HIS A 18 -7.23 21.37 -6.31
N ALA A 19 -7.99 20.48 -6.95
CA ALA A 19 -7.86 19.04 -6.78
C ALA A 19 -6.47 18.54 -7.16
N ARG A 20 -5.90 19.02 -8.28
CA ARG A 20 -4.53 18.71 -8.71
C ARG A 20 -3.50 19.13 -7.67
N ASN A 21 -3.58 20.36 -7.18
CA ASN A 21 -2.61 20.89 -6.21
C ASN A 21 -2.68 20.10 -4.89
N GLN A 22 -3.89 19.75 -4.43
CA GLN A 22 -4.09 18.93 -3.24
C GLN A 22 -3.56 17.51 -3.43
N ALA A 23 -3.85 16.89 -4.59
CA ALA A 23 -3.35 15.56 -4.94
C ALA A 23 -1.81 15.51 -4.95
N PHE A 24 -1.16 16.52 -5.54
CA PHE A 24 0.29 16.57 -5.62
C PHE A 24 0.95 16.78 -4.24
N ARG A 25 0.44 17.72 -3.43
CA ARG A 25 0.93 17.97 -2.07
C ARG A 25 0.76 16.75 -1.16
N GLY A 26 -0.43 16.13 -1.18
CA GLY A 26 -0.70 14.90 -0.44
C GLY A 26 0.19 13.75 -0.91
N GLY A 27 0.38 13.62 -2.23
CA GLY A 27 1.22 12.60 -2.82
C GLY A 27 2.68 12.68 -2.37
N ILE A 28 3.29 13.87 -2.35
CA ILE A 28 4.68 14.06 -1.91
C ILE A 28 4.85 13.65 -0.45
N ALA A 29 3.96 14.11 0.44
CA ALA A 29 4.00 13.76 1.85
C ALA A 29 3.94 12.22 2.06
N GLY A 30 3.05 11.54 1.30
CA GLY A 30 2.95 10.09 1.30
C GLY A 30 4.22 9.39 0.76
N ALA A 31 4.83 9.92 -0.29
CA ALA A 31 6.03 9.35 -0.90
C ALA A 31 7.24 9.37 0.05
N SER A 32 7.52 10.52 0.68
CA SER A 32 8.66 10.70 1.59
C SER A 32 8.61 9.74 2.77
N ALA A 33 7.42 9.52 3.33
CA ALA A 33 7.19 8.59 4.42
C ALA A 33 7.54 7.13 4.06
N GLN A 34 7.41 6.75 2.79
CA GLN A 34 7.69 5.36 2.40
C GLN A 34 9.17 5.04 2.30
N VAL A 35 10.05 6.03 2.12
CA VAL A 35 11.49 5.79 2.05
C VAL A 35 12.00 5.19 3.37
N ILE A 36 11.61 5.80 4.50
CA ILE A 36 11.98 5.31 5.85
C ILE A 36 11.44 3.90 6.07
N ASN A 37 10.18 3.68 5.73
CA ASN A 37 9.54 2.37 5.88
C ASN A 37 10.24 1.27 5.06
N VAL A 38 10.71 1.58 3.86
CA VAL A 38 11.49 0.64 3.05
C VAL A 38 12.83 0.36 3.71
N LEU A 39 13.58 1.39 4.09
CA LEU A 39 14.90 1.21 4.71
C LEU A 39 14.83 0.44 6.04
N SER A 40 13.84 0.73 6.88
CA SER A 40 13.72 0.12 8.20
C SER A 40 13.03 -1.25 8.20
N LEU A 41 12.00 -1.45 7.37
CA LEU A 41 11.06 -2.58 7.48
C LEU A 41 10.92 -3.42 6.20
N MET A 42 11.76 -3.22 5.19
CA MET A 42 11.72 -4.06 3.98
C MET A 42 11.93 -5.55 4.30
N TRP A 43 12.70 -5.90 5.32
CA TRP A 43 12.95 -7.29 5.70
C TRP A 43 11.66 -8.06 6.02
N LEU A 44 10.68 -7.42 6.65
CA LEU A 44 9.35 -7.99 6.90
C LEU A 44 8.54 -8.14 5.61
N ARG A 45 8.65 -7.17 4.68
CA ARG A 45 7.99 -7.26 3.37
C ARG A 45 8.57 -8.39 2.52
N THR A 46 9.88 -8.60 2.58
CA THR A 46 10.56 -9.72 1.93
C THR A 46 10.10 -11.05 2.51
N THR A 47 10.06 -11.16 3.83
CA THR A 47 9.52 -12.33 4.55
C THR A 47 8.08 -12.61 4.12
N MET A 48 7.20 -11.62 4.15
CA MET A 48 5.80 -11.74 3.77
C MET A 48 5.63 -12.20 2.30
N ASN A 49 6.41 -11.65 1.36
CA ASN A 49 6.34 -12.07 -0.03
C ASN A 49 6.82 -13.51 -0.24
N TYR A 50 7.84 -13.93 0.50
CA TYR A 50 8.27 -15.32 0.52
C TYR A 50 7.15 -16.24 1.04
N GLN A 51 6.50 -15.87 2.15
CA GLN A 51 5.37 -16.63 2.70
C GLN A 51 4.19 -16.73 1.73
N TYR A 52 3.88 -15.65 0.99
CA TYR A 52 2.83 -15.69 -0.03
C TYR A 52 3.12 -16.72 -1.12
N ARG A 53 4.39 -16.81 -1.56
CA ARG A 53 4.78 -17.75 -2.61
C ARG A 53 4.81 -19.19 -2.13
N TYR A 54 5.44 -19.44 -0.98
CA TYR A 54 5.81 -20.79 -0.55
C TYR A 54 4.96 -21.37 0.58
N GLY A 55 4.18 -20.56 1.30
CA GLY A 55 3.26 -21.06 2.34
C GLY A 55 3.86 -21.23 3.74
N SER A 56 5.06 -20.73 4.00
CA SER A 56 5.73 -20.91 5.30
C SER A 56 5.19 -19.99 6.41
N ASN A 57 5.37 -20.41 7.67
CA ASN A 57 5.13 -19.52 8.80
C ASN A 57 6.27 -18.48 8.94
N THR A 58 6.07 -17.46 9.77
CA THR A 58 6.96 -16.28 9.83
C THR A 58 8.37 -16.65 10.27
N PHE A 59 8.51 -17.48 11.31
CA PHE A 59 9.82 -17.87 11.83
C PHE A 59 10.57 -18.79 10.86
N GLN A 60 9.86 -19.71 10.20
CA GLN A 60 10.44 -20.54 9.14
C GLN A 60 10.92 -19.67 7.97
N ALA A 61 10.11 -18.73 7.50
CA ALA A 61 10.49 -17.82 6.42
C ALA A 61 11.73 -16.99 6.80
N ILE A 62 11.77 -16.42 8.01
CA ILE A 62 12.94 -15.68 8.51
C ILE A 62 14.17 -16.59 8.58
N GLY A 63 14.04 -17.80 9.14
CA GLY A 63 15.13 -18.76 9.23
C GLY A 63 15.68 -19.15 7.86
N HIS A 64 14.81 -19.44 6.89
CA HIS A 64 15.20 -19.73 5.51
C HIS A 64 15.94 -18.56 4.86
N LEU A 65 15.40 -17.34 4.97
CA LEU A 65 16.03 -16.14 4.41
C LEU A 65 17.37 -15.83 5.07
N TRP A 66 17.48 -16.05 6.37
CA TRP A 66 18.74 -15.90 7.11
C TRP A 66 19.79 -16.91 6.64
N ALA A 67 19.42 -18.18 6.52
CA ALA A 67 20.31 -19.24 6.03
C ALA A 67 20.75 -19.03 4.57
N GLU A 68 19.89 -18.46 3.73
CA GLU A 68 20.20 -18.20 2.31
C GLU A 68 21.23 -17.08 2.10
N GLY A 69 21.29 -16.09 3.01
CA GLY A 69 22.24 -14.99 2.83
C GLY A 69 22.17 -13.86 3.85
N GLY A 70 21.72 -14.14 5.07
CA GLY A 70 21.71 -13.21 6.20
C GLY A 70 20.98 -11.88 5.92
N ILE A 71 21.49 -10.79 6.50
CA ILE A 71 20.90 -9.44 6.36
C ILE A 71 20.76 -8.99 4.89
N PRO A 72 21.77 -9.15 4.00
CA PRO A 72 21.62 -8.79 2.59
C PRO A 72 20.45 -9.48 1.89
N ARG A 73 20.10 -10.71 2.30
CA ARG A 73 18.98 -11.45 1.71
C ARG A 73 17.63 -10.77 1.94
N PHE A 74 17.43 -10.22 3.13
CA PHE A 74 16.20 -9.50 3.49
C PHE A 74 15.99 -8.22 2.69
N TYR A 75 17.06 -7.63 2.16
CA TYR A 75 17.05 -6.39 1.38
C TYR A 75 17.24 -6.61 -0.13
N ARG A 76 17.14 -7.86 -0.62
CA ARG A 76 17.14 -8.13 -2.07
C ARG A 76 15.92 -7.48 -2.71
N GLY A 77 16.18 -6.55 -3.64
CA GLY A 77 15.15 -5.72 -4.27
C GLY A 77 15.01 -4.32 -3.66
N LEU A 78 15.98 -3.85 -2.87
CA LEU A 78 15.93 -2.53 -2.24
C LEU A 78 15.76 -1.39 -3.26
N VAL A 79 16.54 -1.40 -4.35
CA VAL A 79 16.45 -0.38 -5.41
C VAL A 79 15.03 -0.28 -6.00
N PRO A 80 14.42 -1.36 -6.54
CA PRO A 80 13.05 -1.27 -7.03
C PRO A 80 12.03 -1.01 -5.92
N ALA A 81 12.30 -1.39 -4.66
CA ALA A 81 11.43 -1.03 -3.53
C ALA A 81 11.43 0.47 -3.24
N LEU A 82 12.60 1.11 -3.26
CA LEU A 82 12.76 2.56 -3.08
C LEU A 82 12.18 3.38 -4.23
N MET A 83 12.08 2.80 -5.43
CA MET A 83 11.34 3.41 -6.53
C MET A 83 9.83 3.21 -6.36
N GLN A 84 9.41 1.96 -6.15
CA GLN A 84 8.01 1.58 -6.23
C GLN A 84 7.20 2.03 -5.03
N ALA A 85 7.71 1.94 -3.80
CA ALA A 85 6.92 2.23 -2.61
C ALA A 85 6.56 3.73 -2.48
N PRO A 86 7.48 4.69 -2.70
CA PRO A 86 7.14 6.10 -2.74
C PRO A 86 6.17 6.45 -3.87
N LEU A 87 6.42 5.98 -5.10
CA LEU A 87 5.52 6.21 -6.24
C LEU A 87 4.13 5.62 -6.00
N SER A 88 4.07 4.44 -5.42
CA SER A 88 2.82 3.79 -5.01
C SER A 88 2.05 4.67 -4.03
N ARG A 89 2.70 5.11 -2.94
CA ARG A 89 2.02 5.87 -1.89
C ARG A 89 1.63 7.27 -2.38
N PHE A 90 2.44 7.86 -3.25
CA PHE A 90 2.08 9.07 -3.99
C PHE A 90 0.74 8.89 -4.70
N GLY A 91 0.63 7.88 -5.58
CA GLY A 91 -0.58 7.68 -6.37
C GLY A 91 -1.80 7.30 -5.54
N ASP A 92 -1.65 6.47 -4.50
CA ASP A 92 -2.75 6.14 -3.58
C ASP A 92 -3.29 7.42 -2.91
N THR A 93 -2.39 8.28 -2.41
CA THR A 93 -2.77 9.53 -1.72
C THR A 93 -3.32 10.57 -2.69
N ALA A 94 -2.70 10.73 -3.85
CA ALA A 94 -3.11 11.64 -4.90
C ALA A 94 -4.49 11.27 -5.45
N ALA A 95 -4.75 9.98 -5.70
CA ALA A 95 -6.05 9.49 -6.15
C ALA A 95 -7.12 9.75 -5.08
N ASN A 96 -6.83 9.46 -3.81
CA ASN A 96 -7.79 9.68 -2.74
C ASN A 96 -8.11 11.17 -2.53
N VAL A 97 -7.10 11.99 -2.30
CA VAL A 97 -7.28 13.44 -2.06
C VAL A 97 -7.85 14.14 -3.30
N GLY A 98 -7.35 13.81 -4.49
CA GLY A 98 -7.79 14.43 -5.73
C GLY A 98 -9.23 14.10 -6.10
N VAL A 99 -9.63 12.82 -6.01
CA VAL A 99 -11.01 12.42 -6.32
C VAL A 99 -11.99 12.97 -5.29
N LEU A 100 -11.64 12.96 -4.00
CA LEU A 100 -12.48 13.59 -2.97
C LEU A 100 -12.63 15.09 -3.23
N ALA A 101 -11.52 15.81 -3.46
CA ALA A 101 -11.57 17.23 -3.77
C ALA A 101 -12.43 17.55 -5.01
N LEU A 102 -12.30 16.76 -6.08
CA LEU A 102 -13.12 16.92 -7.29
C LEU A 102 -14.61 16.71 -7.00
N LEU A 103 -14.96 15.64 -6.28
CA LEU A 103 -16.36 15.27 -5.99
C LEU A 103 -17.00 16.14 -4.90
N ASP A 104 -16.22 16.66 -3.95
CA ASP A 104 -16.71 17.57 -2.92
C ASP A 104 -17.02 18.97 -3.47
N ASN A 105 -16.29 19.40 -4.50
CA ASN A 105 -16.44 20.73 -5.10
C ASN A 105 -17.35 20.75 -6.35
N THR A 106 -17.87 19.60 -6.78
CA THR A 106 -18.80 19.50 -7.91
C THR A 106 -20.25 19.46 -7.38
N GLU A 107 -21.12 20.35 -7.86
CA GLU A 107 -22.48 20.50 -7.33
C GLU A 107 -23.32 19.21 -7.38
N GLN A 108 -23.16 18.40 -8.43
CA GLN A 108 -23.90 17.15 -8.57
C GLN A 108 -23.42 16.04 -7.62
N THR A 109 -22.16 16.08 -7.16
CA THR A 109 -21.54 14.98 -6.41
C THR A 109 -21.16 15.33 -4.98
N LYS A 110 -21.31 16.59 -4.57
CA LYS A 110 -20.99 17.06 -3.21
C LYS A 110 -21.71 16.29 -2.10
N ASN A 111 -22.97 15.91 -2.32
CA ASN A 111 -23.80 15.20 -1.34
C ASN A 111 -23.69 13.67 -1.41
N MET A 112 -22.82 13.14 -2.29
CA MET A 112 -22.65 11.71 -2.43
C MET A 112 -22.07 11.09 -1.15
N PRO A 113 -22.50 9.89 -0.72
CA PRO A 113 -21.91 9.21 0.43
C PRO A 113 -20.40 9.04 0.27
N VAL A 114 -19.65 9.28 1.36
CA VAL A 114 -18.18 9.19 1.37
C VAL A 114 -17.69 7.84 0.84
N GLY A 115 -18.39 6.74 1.14
CA GLY A 115 -18.06 5.42 0.62
C GLY A 115 -18.02 5.36 -0.91
N ILE A 116 -18.95 6.00 -1.63
CA ILE A 116 -18.94 5.98 -3.10
C ILE A 116 -17.79 6.82 -3.63
N LYS A 117 -17.53 8.00 -3.04
CA LYS A 117 -16.37 8.83 -3.42
C LYS A 117 -15.05 8.07 -3.20
N THR A 118 -14.93 7.35 -2.09
CA THR A 118 -13.80 6.47 -1.79
C THR A 118 -13.69 5.30 -2.77
N ALA A 119 -14.79 4.70 -3.21
CA ALA A 119 -14.76 3.64 -4.21
C ALA A 119 -14.20 4.15 -5.56
N LEU A 120 -14.60 5.35 -5.98
CA LEU A 120 -14.06 6.01 -7.17
C LEU A 120 -12.57 6.34 -7.01
N ALA A 121 -12.16 6.87 -5.86
CA ALA A 121 -10.75 7.07 -5.53
C ALA A 121 -9.94 5.76 -5.62
N SER A 122 -10.52 4.66 -5.12
CA SER A 122 -9.89 3.33 -5.14
C SER A 122 -9.67 2.81 -6.56
N CYS A 123 -10.54 3.16 -7.51
CA CYS A 123 -10.33 2.86 -8.94
C CYS A 123 -9.12 3.61 -9.50
N GLY A 124 -8.97 4.90 -9.19
CA GLY A 124 -7.80 5.69 -9.58
C GLY A 124 -6.50 5.12 -8.99
N ALA A 125 -6.50 4.76 -7.71
CA ALA A 125 -5.37 4.12 -7.05
C ALA A 125 -5.04 2.75 -7.67
N ALA A 126 -6.05 1.93 -7.98
CA ALA A 126 -5.87 0.65 -8.66
C ALA A 126 -5.27 0.84 -10.06
N PHE A 127 -5.77 1.79 -10.85
CA PHE A 127 -5.23 2.07 -12.18
C PHE A 127 -3.77 2.56 -12.12
N TRP A 128 -3.43 3.39 -11.14
CA TRP A 128 -2.04 3.81 -10.90
C TRP A 128 -1.08 2.62 -10.73
N ARG A 129 -1.56 1.52 -10.11
CA ARG A 129 -0.74 0.31 -9.94
C ARG A 129 -0.33 -0.33 -11.25
N LEU A 130 -1.15 -0.22 -12.29
CA LEU A 130 -0.86 -0.83 -13.58
C LEU A 130 0.46 -0.30 -14.15
N PHE A 131 0.70 1.01 -14.05
CA PHE A 131 1.95 1.63 -14.51
C PHE A 131 3.18 1.22 -13.68
N LEU A 132 2.97 0.87 -12.41
CA LEU A 132 4.05 0.45 -11.51
C LEU A 132 4.39 -1.04 -11.61
N MET A 133 3.64 -1.81 -12.40
CA MET A 133 3.80 -3.27 -12.50
C MET A 133 5.20 -3.72 -12.89
N PRO A 134 5.92 -3.10 -13.85
CA PRO A 134 7.29 -3.51 -14.17
C PRO A 134 8.24 -3.42 -12.96
N ILE A 135 8.16 -2.33 -12.19
CA ILE A 135 8.99 -2.14 -11.00
C ILE A 135 8.54 -3.09 -9.88
N ASP A 136 7.24 -3.32 -9.76
CA ASP A 136 6.68 -4.26 -8.79
C ASP A 136 7.04 -5.72 -9.09
N ALA A 137 7.08 -6.12 -10.37
CA ALA A 137 7.58 -7.42 -10.83
C ALA A 137 9.03 -7.60 -10.41
N TRP A 138 9.89 -6.63 -10.72
CA TRP A 138 11.29 -6.67 -10.33
C TRP A 138 11.48 -6.78 -8.81
N LYS A 139 10.80 -5.92 -8.04
CA LYS A 139 10.83 -5.94 -6.57
C LYS A 139 10.39 -7.29 -6.02
N THR A 140 9.20 -7.75 -6.40
CA THR A 140 8.55 -8.92 -5.82
C THR A 140 9.34 -10.20 -6.15
N VAL A 141 9.81 -10.35 -7.38
CA VAL A 141 10.62 -11.52 -7.76
C VAL A 141 11.94 -11.55 -7.00
N LYS A 142 12.64 -10.41 -6.83
CA LYS A 142 13.88 -10.39 -6.02
C LYS A 142 13.64 -10.65 -4.53
N GLN A 143 12.51 -10.21 -4.00
CA GLN A 143 12.17 -10.47 -2.60
C GLN A 143 11.86 -11.96 -2.37
N VAL A 144 11.22 -12.63 -3.33
CA VAL A 144 10.91 -14.06 -3.24
C VAL A 144 12.11 -14.95 -3.57
N GLU A 145 12.75 -14.74 -4.72
CA GLU A 145 13.79 -15.64 -5.28
C GLU A 145 15.23 -15.18 -4.95
N GLY A 146 15.40 -14.10 -4.21
CA GLY A 146 16.72 -13.64 -3.75
C GLY A 146 17.63 -13.08 -4.85
N GLY A 147 18.88 -13.54 -4.86
CA GLY A 147 19.93 -13.04 -5.76
C GLY A 147 19.61 -13.25 -7.25
N GLU A 148 19.11 -14.44 -7.57
CA GLU A 148 18.79 -14.86 -8.94
C GLU A 148 17.46 -14.28 -9.45
N GLY A 149 16.68 -13.60 -8.60
CA GLY A 149 15.33 -13.14 -8.98
C GLY A 149 15.30 -12.21 -10.20
N LEU A 150 16.31 -11.35 -10.40
CA LEU A 150 16.36 -10.52 -11.61
C LEU A 150 16.63 -11.37 -12.85
N LYS A 151 17.54 -12.34 -12.75
CA LYS A 151 17.86 -13.27 -13.85
C LYS A 151 16.64 -14.11 -14.21
N ALA A 152 15.89 -14.60 -13.22
CA ALA A 152 14.64 -15.32 -13.42
C ALA A 152 13.58 -14.45 -14.12
N LEU A 153 13.42 -13.18 -13.71
CA LEU A 153 12.49 -12.26 -14.37
C LEU A 153 12.89 -11.94 -15.81
N VAL A 154 14.19 -11.64 -16.06
CA VAL A 154 14.70 -11.39 -17.40
C VAL A 154 14.55 -12.62 -18.28
N GLY A 155 14.85 -13.82 -17.78
CA GLY A 155 14.63 -15.08 -18.48
C GLY A 155 13.17 -15.24 -18.90
N LYS A 156 12.25 -15.08 -17.96
CA LYS A 156 10.79 -15.14 -18.22
C LYS A 156 10.34 -14.15 -19.29
N VAL A 157 10.86 -12.92 -19.26
CA VAL A 157 10.54 -11.89 -20.26
C VAL A 157 11.15 -12.22 -21.63
N ARG A 158 12.38 -12.74 -21.68
CA ARG A 158 13.04 -13.15 -22.93
C ARG A 158 12.30 -14.31 -23.59
N THR A 159 11.85 -15.29 -22.81
CA THR A 159 11.17 -16.48 -23.32
C THR A 159 9.71 -16.24 -23.69
N HIS A 160 9.00 -15.38 -22.94
CA HIS A 160 7.53 -15.25 -23.08
C HIS A 160 7.04 -13.81 -23.37
N GLY A 161 7.95 -12.87 -23.61
CA GLY A 161 7.66 -11.48 -23.99
C GLY A 161 7.56 -10.48 -22.83
N ILE A 162 7.63 -9.19 -23.19
CA ILE A 162 7.62 -8.05 -22.25
C ILE A 162 6.32 -7.93 -21.44
N THR A 163 5.22 -8.45 -21.97
CA THR A 163 3.92 -8.47 -21.28
C THR A 163 3.95 -9.24 -19.96
N LYS A 164 4.96 -10.10 -19.72
CA LYS A 164 5.15 -10.79 -18.44
C LYS A 164 5.58 -9.89 -17.28
N LEU A 165 6.02 -8.66 -17.55
CA LEU A 165 6.17 -7.63 -16.50
C LEU A 165 4.81 -7.20 -15.90
N TYR A 166 3.73 -7.42 -16.64
CA TYR A 166 2.34 -7.13 -16.23
C TYR A 166 1.59 -8.39 -15.78
N HIS A 167 2.29 -9.50 -15.56
CA HIS A 167 1.64 -10.72 -15.08
C HIS A 167 1.21 -10.55 -13.63
N GLY A 168 -0.10 -10.64 -13.39
CA GLY A 168 -0.68 -10.37 -12.07
C GLY A 168 -1.28 -8.98 -11.93
N SER A 169 -1.27 -8.13 -12.96
CA SER A 169 -1.84 -6.77 -12.91
C SER A 169 -3.28 -6.74 -12.40
N LEU A 170 -4.17 -7.61 -12.91
CA LEU A 170 -5.56 -7.65 -12.46
C LEU A 170 -5.68 -7.99 -10.97
N ALA A 171 -4.90 -8.95 -10.48
CA ALA A 171 -4.87 -9.25 -9.05
C ALA A 171 -4.21 -8.12 -8.24
N ALA A 172 -3.21 -7.43 -8.77
CA ALA A 172 -2.60 -6.27 -8.10
C ALA A 172 -3.58 -5.09 -7.98
N MET A 173 -4.34 -4.81 -9.05
CA MET A 173 -5.41 -3.82 -9.08
C MET A 173 -6.54 -4.21 -8.11
N GLY A 174 -7.02 -5.45 -8.18
CA GLY A 174 -8.04 -5.98 -7.29
C GLY A 174 -7.62 -5.95 -5.82
N ALA A 175 -6.41 -6.38 -5.50
CA ALA A 175 -5.87 -6.31 -4.14
C ALA A 175 -5.69 -4.87 -3.65
N THR A 176 -5.45 -3.92 -4.55
CA THR A 176 -5.37 -2.50 -4.20
C THR A 176 -6.75 -1.94 -3.93
N TRP A 177 -7.73 -2.21 -4.79
CA TRP A 177 -9.10 -1.77 -4.59
C TRP A 177 -9.73 -2.36 -3.31
N VAL A 178 -9.64 -3.68 -3.14
CA VAL A 178 -10.16 -4.42 -1.96
C VAL A 178 -9.33 -4.13 -0.69
N GLY A 179 -8.13 -3.56 -0.80
CA GLY A 179 -7.41 -3.02 0.36
C GLY A 179 -7.82 -1.58 0.67
N HIS A 180 -7.81 -0.72 -0.34
CA HIS A 180 -8.01 0.71 -0.21
C HIS A 180 -9.44 1.05 0.25
N TYR A 181 -10.46 0.48 -0.39
CA TYR A 181 -11.85 0.79 -0.05
C TYR A 181 -12.21 0.40 1.40
N PRO A 182 -12.00 -0.84 1.87
CA PRO A 182 -12.31 -1.20 3.25
C PRO A 182 -11.49 -0.43 4.29
N TRP A 183 -10.24 -0.08 3.96
CA TRP A 183 -9.42 0.76 4.84
C TRP A 183 -10.10 2.11 5.10
N PHE A 184 -10.42 2.84 4.03
CA PHE A 184 -11.02 4.18 4.15
C PHE A 184 -12.44 4.14 4.70
N PHE A 185 -13.24 3.13 4.32
CA PHE A 185 -14.58 2.95 4.88
C PHE A 185 -14.51 2.76 6.40
N THR A 186 -13.66 1.85 6.88
CA THR A 186 -13.46 1.59 8.31
C THR A 186 -12.94 2.83 9.02
N HIS A 187 -11.95 3.50 8.43
CA HIS A 187 -11.36 4.71 8.99
C HIS A 187 -12.42 5.80 9.19
N ASN A 188 -13.26 6.05 8.17
CA ASN A 188 -14.30 7.06 8.23
C ASN A 188 -15.39 6.68 9.24
N TYR A 189 -15.87 5.43 9.19
CA TYR A 189 -16.88 4.93 10.11
C TYR A 189 -16.44 5.06 11.58
N MET A 190 -15.23 4.59 11.92
CA MET A 190 -14.70 4.70 13.27
C MET A 190 -14.37 6.14 13.65
N SER A 191 -13.94 6.98 12.70
CA SER A 191 -13.69 8.40 12.96
C SER A 191 -14.96 9.16 13.33
N THR A 192 -16.13 8.72 12.89
CA THR A 192 -17.41 9.34 13.27
C THR A 192 -17.96 8.77 14.58
N HIS A 193 -17.82 7.45 14.83
CA HIS A 193 -18.50 6.78 15.95
C HIS A 193 -17.63 6.58 17.19
N MET A 194 -16.31 6.54 17.07
CA MET A 194 -15.43 6.35 18.23
C MET A 194 -15.29 7.68 18.99
N PRO A 195 -15.66 7.77 20.28
CA PRO A 195 -15.52 8.99 21.06
C PRO A 195 -14.05 9.38 21.23
N GLN A 196 -13.80 10.65 21.57
CA GLN A 196 -12.47 11.07 21.99
C GLN A 196 -12.13 10.46 23.35
N PHE A 197 -10.87 10.10 23.55
CA PHE A 197 -10.42 9.61 24.85
C PHE A 197 -9.97 10.76 25.73
N ASP A 198 -10.41 10.75 26.98
CA ASP A 198 -10.17 11.83 27.94
C ASP A 198 -8.88 11.59 28.74
N PHE A 199 -7.73 11.79 28.07
CA PHE A 199 -6.40 11.79 28.69
C PHE A 199 -5.38 12.50 27.78
N LEU A 200 -4.18 12.81 28.33
CA LEU A 200 -3.14 13.65 27.69
C LEU A 200 -2.77 13.27 26.24
N TYR A 201 -2.89 12.00 25.87
CA TYR A 201 -2.59 11.49 24.53
C TYR A 201 -3.80 10.85 23.82
N GLY A 202 -5.01 11.05 24.35
CA GLY A 202 -6.22 10.36 23.93
C GLY A 202 -6.51 10.46 22.43
N LYS A 203 -6.33 11.65 21.86
CA LYS A 203 -6.47 11.90 20.41
C LYS A 203 -5.52 11.05 19.57
N PHE A 204 -4.26 10.91 19.99
CA PHE A 204 -3.26 10.14 19.24
C PHE A 204 -3.51 8.64 19.35
N VAL A 205 -3.85 8.16 20.55
CA VAL A 205 -4.22 6.75 20.78
C VAL A 205 -5.44 6.38 19.95
N ARG A 206 -6.48 7.22 19.97
CA ARG A 206 -7.67 7.04 19.13
C ARG A 206 -7.33 6.91 17.65
N ASN A 207 -6.54 7.85 17.11
CA ASN A 207 -6.13 7.81 15.71
C ASN A 207 -5.30 6.55 15.38
N ALA A 208 -4.43 6.12 16.29
CA ALA A 208 -3.65 4.90 16.13
C ALA A 208 -4.54 3.65 16.10
N VAL A 209 -5.52 3.54 17.00
CA VAL A 209 -6.50 2.44 17.04
C VAL A 209 -7.32 2.40 15.76
N ILE A 210 -7.85 3.55 15.30
CA ILE A 210 -8.61 3.64 14.05
C ILE A 210 -7.74 3.21 12.86
N GLY A 211 -6.52 3.73 12.75
CA GLY A 211 -5.60 3.40 11.66
C GLY A 211 -5.19 1.92 11.66
N PHE A 212 -4.95 1.33 12.83
CA PHE A 212 -4.62 -0.08 12.98
C PHE A 212 -5.80 -0.97 12.62
N ALA A 213 -7.00 -0.71 13.17
CA ALA A 213 -8.21 -1.46 12.85
C ALA A 213 -8.54 -1.41 11.35
N SER A 214 -8.44 -0.22 10.74
CA SER A 214 -8.61 -0.04 9.30
C SER A 214 -7.61 -0.88 8.49
N SER A 215 -6.36 -0.99 8.98
CA SER A 215 -5.33 -1.82 8.34
C SER A 215 -5.62 -3.30 8.46
N VAL A 216 -6.05 -3.78 9.63
CA VAL A 216 -6.43 -5.19 9.84
C VAL A 216 -7.60 -5.59 8.94
N VAL A 217 -8.65 -4.78 8.84
CA VAL A 217 -9.80 -5.04 7.96
C VAL A 217 -9.36 -5.11 6.50
N SER A 218 -8.63 -4.09 6.03
CA SER A 218 -8.08 -4.06 4.66
C SER A 218 -7.20 -5.26 4.33
N ASP A 219 -6.31 -5.63 5.25
CA ASP A 219 -5.38 -6.73 5.05
C ASP A 219 -6.12 -8.06 4.97
N THR A 220 -7.09 -8.28 5.85
CA THR A 220 -7.92 -9.49 5.86
C THR A 220 -8.72 -9.62 4.56
N CYS A 221 -9.38 -8.55 4.10
CA CYS A 221 -10.17 -8.56 2.87
C CYS A 221 -9.31 -8.77 1.62
N SER A 222 -8.09 -8.23 1.59
CA SER A 222 -7.25 -8.25 0.39
C SER A 222 -6.24 -9.40 0.34
N ASN A 223 -6.06 -10.18 1.42
CA ASN A 223 -4.93 -11.13 1.51
C ASN A 223 -4.96 -12.21 0.44
N SER A 224 -6.12 -12.82 0.17
CA SER A 224 -6.26 -13.89 -0.83
C SER A 224 -5.84 -13.45 -2.23
N ILE A 225 -6.23 -12.24 -2.63
CA ILE A 225 -5.85 -11.67 -3.91
C ILE A 225 -4.33 -11.43 -3.96
N ARG A 226 -3.71 -11.03 -2.84
CA ARG A 226 -2.25 -10.81 -2.75
C ARG A 226 -1.47 -12.11 -2.83
N VAL A 227 -1.95 -13.18 -2.19
CA VAL A 227 -1.36 -14.52 -2.29
C VAL A 227 -1.37 -14.99 -3.75
N ILE A 228 -2.51 -14.88 -4.42
CA ILE A 228 -2.66 -15.25 -5.85
C ILE A 228 -1.74 -14.39 -6.73
N LYS A 229 -1.74 -13.07 -6.50
CA LYS A 229 -0.90 -12.10 -7.23
C LYS A 229 0.58 -12.50 -7.13
N THR A 230 1.10 -12.68 -5.92
CA THR A 230 2.51 -13.00 -5.70
C THR A 230 2.87 -14.35 -6.31
N THR A 231 2.03 -15.38 -6.11
CA THR A 231 2.25 -16.71 -6.70
C THR A 231 2.36 -16.66 -8.22
N LYS A 232 1.40 -15.99 -8.89
CA LYS A 232 1.41 -15.84 -10.36
C LYS A 232 2.58 -15.01 -10.87
N GLN A 233 2.95 -13.96 -10.14
CA GLN A 233 3.97 -13.00 -10.56
C GLN A 233 5.37 -13.60 -10.46
N THR A 234 5.66 -14.33 -9.39
CA THR A 234 6.99 -14.90 -9.14
C THR A 234 7.17 -16.32 -9.67
N SER A 235 6.12 -17.00 -10.11
CA SER A 235 6.28 -18.27 -10.83
C SER A 235 7.18 -18.11 -12.06
N THR A 236 8.13 -19.03 -12.24
CA THR A 236 9.02 -19.09 -13.40
C THR A 236 8.22 -19.38 -14.67
N VAL A 237 7.33 -20.38 -14.60
CA VAL A 237 6.40 -20.72 -15.68
C VAL A 237 5.16 -19.82 -15.60
N PRO A 238 4.69 -19.22 -16.70
CA PRO A 238 3.48 -18.41 -16.71
C PRO A 238 2.23 -19.19 -16.26
N LEU A 239 1.64 -18.79 -15.14
CA LEU A 239 0.40 -19.38 -14.62
C LEU A 239 -0.82 -18.53 -15.01
N SER A 240 -1.96 -19.17 -15.25
CA SER A 240 -3.29 -18.54 -15.20
C SER A 240 -3.71 -18.25 -13.75
N TYR A 241 -4.75 -17.43 -13.53
CA TYR A 241 -5.23 -17.19 -12.16
C TYR A 241 -5.81 -18.45 -11.52
N ARG A 242 -6.55 -19.25 -12.31
CA ARG A 242 -7.06 -20.56 -11.86
C ARG A 242 -5.91 -21.48 -11.45
N GLN A 243 -4.84 -21.55 -12.24
CA GLN A 243 -3.66 -22.34 -11.91
C GLN A 243 -2.98 -21.85 -10.62
N ALA A 244 -2.82 -20.53 -10.45
CA ALA A 244 -2.25 -19.98 -9.21
C ALA A 244 -3.11 -20.31 -7.98
N VAL A 245 -4.43 -20.26 -8.10
CA VAL A 245 -5.36 -20.68 -7.03
C VAL A 245 -5.19 -22.16 -6.72
N MET A 246 -5.22 -23.02 -7.76
CA MET A 246 -5.08 -24.47 -7.59
C MET A 246 -3.71 -24.82 -6.97
N GLU A 247 -2.63 -24.14 -7.35
CA GLU A 247 -1.31 -24.36 -6.76
C GLU A 247 -1.30 -24.03 -5.26
N VAL A 248 -1.94 -22.94 -4.85
CA VAL A 248 -2.05 -22.57 -3.43
C VAL A 248 -2.92 -23.58 -2.67
N VAL A 249 -4.09 -23.91 -3.21
CA VAL A 249 -5.06 -24.80 -2.56
C VAL A 249 -4.54 -26.23 -2.45
N ASN A 250 -3.88 -26.74 -3.49
CA ASN A 250 -3.31 -28.08 -3.46
C ASN A 250 -2.17 -28.20 -2.44
N LYS A 251 -1.46 -27.11 -2.17
CA LYS A 251 -0.33 -27.11 -1.22
C LYS A 251 -0.77 -26.90 0.23
N ASP A 252 -1.64 -25.92 0.48
CA ASP A 252 -1.96 -25.43 1.84
C ASP A 252 -3.48 -25.39 2.13
N GLY A 253 -4.29 -25.96 1.25
CA GLY A 253 -5.74 -25.89 1.32
C GLY A 253 -6.31 -24.48 1.10
N ILE A 254 -7.62 -24.36 1.31
CA ILE A 254 -8.33 -23.07 1.18
C ILE A 254 -7.82 -22.06 2.21
N LEU A 255 -7.40 -22.51 3.40
CA LEU A 255 -6.81 -21.66 4.43
C LEU A 255 -5.52 -20.99 3.94
N GLY A 256 -4.76 -21.62 3.04
CA GLY A 256 -3.58 -21.03 2.42
C GLY A 256 -3.88 -19.75 1.62
N LEU A 257 -5.07 -19.66 1.00
CA LEU A 257 -5.47 -18.44 0.29
C LEU A 257 -5.63 -17.26 1.26
N PHE A 258 -6.27 -17.48 2.40
CA PHE A 258 -6.62 -16.39 3.32
C PHE A 258 -5.57 -16.12 4.39
N GLY A 259 -4.84 -17.15 4.83
CA GLY A 259 -3.95 -17.07 5.99
C GLY A 259 -2.47 -16.84 5.68
N ARG A 260 -1.98 -17.22 4.49
CA ARG A 260 -0.54 -17.08 4.14
C ARG A 260 -0.07 -15.65 4.38
N GLY A 261 0.97 -15.49 5.20
CA GLY A 261 1.62 -14.20 5.46
C GLY A 261 0.74 -13.14 6.15
N LEU A 262 -0.52 -13.42 6.51
CA LEU A 262 -1.45 -12.43 7.05
C LEU A 262 -0.97 -11.87 8.40
N ALA A 263 -0.52 -12.74 9.30
CA ALA A 263 0.02 -12.33 10.61
C ALA A 263 1.24 -11.40 10.44
N THR A 264 2.19 -11.79 9.60
CA THR A 264 3.36 -10.96 9.28
C THR A 264 2.95 -9.62 8.69
N ARG A 265 1.92 -9.59 7.84
CA ARG A 265 1.40 -8.38 7.22
C ARG A 265 0.81 -7.42 8.26
N ILE A 266 -0.05 -7.92 9.15
CA ILE A 266 -0.67 -7.14 10.22
C ILE A 266 0.42 -6.55 11.13
N LEU A 267 1.39 -7.38 11.55
CA LEU A 267 2.54 -6.93 12.33
C LEU A 267 3.34 -5.85 11.59
N THR A 268 3.64 -6.08 10.31
CA THR A 268 4.39 -5.12 9.47
C THR A 268 3.67 -3.78 9.41
N ASN A 269 2.37 -3.80 9.15
CA ASN A 269 1.59 -2.56 9.04
C ASN A 269 1.47 -1.84 10.38
N GLY A 270 1.35 -2.56 11.51
CA GLY A 270 1.41 -1.98 12.84
C GLY A 270 2.75 -1.27 13.11
N LEU A 271 3.87 -1.95 12.83
CA LEU A 271 5.22 -1.39 12.97
C LEU A 271 5.44 -0.19 12.05
N GLN A 272 4.97 -0.26 10.80
CA GLN A 272 5.04 0.86 9.84
C GLN A 272 4.24 2.07 10.33
N GLY A 273 3.05 1.86 10.91
CA GLY A 273 2.25 2.93 11.50
C GLY A 273 2.96 3.62 12.66
N MET A 274 3.60 2.85 13.54
CA MET A 274 4.40 3.41 14.66
C MET A 274 5.62 4.17 14.16
N LEU A 275 6.41 3.60 13.24
CA LEU A 275 7.56 4.27 12.66
C LEU A 275 7.17 5.55 11.92
N PHE A 276 6.04 5.54 11.21
CA PHE A 276 5.52 6.75 10.58
C PHE A 276 5.18 7.82 11.61
N SER A 277 4.48 7.47 12.69
CA SER A 277 4.09 8.45 13.72
C SER A 277 5.29 9.11 14.40
N VAL A 278 6.32 8.32 14.71
CA VAL A 278 7.55 8.82 15.35
C VAL A 278 8.42 9.57 14.34
N GLY A 279 8.68 8.98 13.17
CA GLY A 279 9.56 9.54 12.15
C GLY A 279 9.01 10.83 11.53
N TRP A 280 7.69 10.92 11.33
CA TRP A 280 7.05 12.15 10.86
C TRP A 280 7.22 13.29 11.87
N LYS A 281 6.96 13.04 13.16
CA LYS A 281 7.13 14.05 14.22
C LYS A 281 8.59 14.53 14.29
N ALA A 282 9.55 13.61 14.24
CA ALA A 282 10.97 13.95 14.26
C ALA A 282 11.38 14.81 13.05
N ILE A 283 10.93 14.47 11.85
CA ILE A 283 11.20 15.28 10.63
C ILE A 283 10.54 16.66 10.75
N GLN A 284 9.29 16.70 11.17
CA GLN A 284 8.55 17.96 11.30
C GLN A 284 9.22 18.90 12.31
N GLU A 285 9.67 18.37 13.46
CA GLU A 285 10.43 19.14 14.45
C GLU A 285 11.77 19.65 13.89
N MET A 286 12.49 18.81 13.14
CA MET A 286 13.76 19.19 12.54
C MET A 286 13.60 20.28 11.46
N LEU A 287 12.54 20.19 10.65
CA LEU A 287 12.19 21.21 9.66
C LEU A 287 11.77 22.53 10.32
N ASN A 288 10.98 22.46 11.40
CA ASN A 288 10.57 23.64 12.16
C ASN A 288 11.76 24.32 12.84
N LYS A 289 12.71 23.55 13.39
CA LYS A 289 13.97 24.08 13.95
C LYS A 289 14.78 24.79 12.87
N ARG A 290 15.02 24.15 11.72
CA ARG A 290 15.73 24.77 10.60
C ARG A 290 15.04 26.04 10.08
N ALA A 291 13.71 26.05 9.98
CA ALA A 291 12.95 27.23 9.56
C ALA A 291 12.94 28.34 10.62
N GLY A 292 13.07 28.00 11.90
CA GLY A 292 13.26 28.93 13.01
C GLY A 292 14.67 29.53 13.06
N ASP A 293 15.69 28.75 12.70
CA ASP A 293 17.09 29.18 12.63
C ASP A 293 17.41 30.02 11.37
N THR A 294 16.45 30.15 10.44
CA THR A 294 16.57 31.00 9.22
C THR A 294 15.85 32.35 9.38
N LYS A 295 15.49 32.75 10.60
CA LYS A 295 14.95 34.08 10.94
C LYS A 295 15.89 34.78 11.91
#